data_AF-A0A934LRU7-F1
#
_entry.id   AF-A0A934LRU7-F1
#
_cell.length_a   1.000
_cell.length_b   1.000
_cell.length_c   1.000
_cell.angle_alpha   90.00
_cell.angle_beta   90.00
_cell.angle_gamma   90.00
#
_symmetry.space_group_name_H-M   'P 1'
#
loop_
_entity.id
_entity.type
_entity.pdbx_description
1 polymer ?
#
loop_
_entity_poly.entity_id
_entity_poly.type
_entity_poly.pdbx_seq_one_letter_code
_entity_poly.pdbx_strand_id
1 'polypeptide(L)'
;QGVAFIDAEIIECITRLPMTADMRPEDLEAQGEYAEFLERTNFDRLYPGEEIRFSIPGMYDKLWDHIMVHKYYLEIEQSSRLSQDEAVASWYENVYLPVVNVIREHQILRAFPNRTEADLYVWIMDHRYFLAQRAGRDLGPERAARDFAARFGGGSVRVMLRRIGRRLRRIRRPIQHRRREKSATNEPPGLGVL
;
A
#
# COMPACT_ATOMS: atom_id res chain seq x y z
N GLN A 1 -17.66 -16.04 43.65
CA GLN A 1 -18.54 -16.85 42.80
C GLN A 1 -18.24 -16.49 41.35
N GLY A 2 -17.98 -17.46 40.48
CA GLY A 2 -17.75 -17.25 39.05
C GLY A 2 -19.03 -17.48 38.25
N VAL A 3 -19.16 -16.81 37.11
CA VAL A 3 -20.33 -16.95 36.23
C VAL A 3 -20.17 -18.24 35.42
N ALA A 4 -21.20 -19.10 35.41
CA ALA A 4 -21.14 -20.43 34.78
C ALA A 4 -21.37 -20.42 33.26
N PHE A 5 -21.91 -19.31 32.72
CA PHE A 5 -22.26 -19.16 31.31
C PHE A 5 -21.91 -17.76 30.82
N ILE A 6 -21.53 -17.67 29.54
CA ILE A 6 -21.26 -16.42 28.81
C ILE A 6 -22.32 -16.34 27.72
N ASP A 7 -23.09 -15.27 27.72
CA ASP A 7 -23.97 -14.94 26.60
C ASP A 7 -23.13 -14.41 25.45
N ALA A 8 -23.33 -14.94 24.24
CA ALA A 8 -22.65 -14.52 23.03
C ALA A 8 -23.64 -14.40 21.88
N GLU A 9 -23.58 -13.29 21.16
CA GLU A 9 -24.28 -13.12 19.88
C GLU A 9 -23.35 -13.54 18.75
N ILE A 10 -23.79 -14.50 17.94
CA ILE A 10 -23.03 -15.03 16.79
C ILE A 10 -23.60 -14.40 15.53
N ILE A 11 -22.77 -13.67 14.79
CA ILE A 11 -23.12 -13.09 13.49
C ILE A 11 -22.24 -13.75 12.43
N GLU A 12 -22.85 -14.27 11.38
CA GLU A 12 -22.12 -14.82 10.23
C GLU A 12 -21.45 -13.69 9.44
N CYS A 13 -20.13 -13.81 9.25
CA CYS A 13 -19.34 -12.87 8.46
C CYS A 13 -18.82 -13.59 7.21
N ILE A 14 -19.38 -13.25 6.05
CA ILE A 14 -18.93 -13.79 4.76
C ILE A 14 -17.74 -12.97 4.29
N THR A 15 -16.54 -13.55 4.35
CA THR A 15 -15.31 -12.90 3.90
C THR A 15 -14.80 -13.56 2.62
N ARG A 16 -14.10 -12.80 1.78
CA ARG A 16 -13.48 -13.31 0.54
C ARG A 16 -12.18 -14.08 0.80
N LEU A 17 -11.87 -14.38 2.06
CA LEU A 17 -10.61 -14.96 2.49
C LEU A 17 -10.82 -16.36 3.07
N PRO A 18 -9.87 -17.28 2.87
CA PRO A 18 -9.91 -18.56 3.55
C PRO A 18 -9.68 -18.34 5.05
N MET A 19 -10.72 -18.56 5.86
CA MET A 19 -10.62 -18.60 7.32
C MET A 19 -10.38 -20.04 7.78
N THR A 20 -9.45 -20.24 8.72
CA THR A 20 -9.16 -21.57 9.29
C THR A 20 -9.42 -21.55 10.80
N ALA A 21 -9.88 -22.68 11.33
CA ALA A 21 -10.33 -22.79 12.73
C ALA A 21 -9.19 -22.65 13.76
N ASP A 22 -7.93 -22.72 13.31
CA ASP A 22 -6.71 -22.60 14.10
C ASP A 22 -6.13 -21.18 14.12
N MET A 23 -6.76 -20.22 13.46
CA MET A 23 -6.33 -18.81 13.47
C MET A 23 -6.33 -18.24 14.88
N ARG A 24 -5.24 -17.57 15.25
CA ARG A 24 -5.16 -16.83 16.51
C ARG A 24 -5.78 -15.44 16.36
N PRO A 25 -6.16 -14.78 17.46
CA PRO A 25 -6.70 -13.42 17.41
C PRO A 25 -5.80 -12.41 16.69
N GLU A 26 -4.47 -12.55 16.77
CA GLU A 26 -3.54 -11.66 16.07
C GLU A 26 -3.53 -11.90 14.55
N ASP A 27 -3.84 -13.12 14.11
CA ASP A 27 -3.97 -13.45 12.69
C ASP A 27 -5.25 -12.82 12.12
N LEU A 28 -6.30 -12.68 12.95
CA LEU A 28 -7.58 -12.07 12.53
C LEU A 28 -7.43 -10.59 12.17
N GLU A 29 -6.57 -9.83 12.87
CA GLU A 29 -6.30 -8.43 12.54
C GLU A 29 -5.66 -8.32 11.15
N ALA A 30 -4.59 -9.08 10.89
CA ALA A 30 -3.91 -9.10 9.60
C ALA A 30 -4.82 -9.62 8.46
N GLN A 31 -5.69 -10.59 8.73
CA GLN A 31 -6.68 -11.06 7.76
C GLN A 31 -7.76 -10.00 7.49
N GLY A 32 -8.23 -9.29 8.52
CA GLY A 32 -9.18 -8.19 8.36
C GLY A 32 -8.64 -7.08 7.46
N GLU A 33 -7.39 -6.64 7.70
CA GLU A 33 -6.75 -5.65 6.85
C GLU A 33 -6.55 -6.14 5.41
N TYR A 34 -6.20 -7.42 5.22
CA TYR A 34 -6.08 -7.99 3.89
C TYR A 34 -7.43 -8.03 3.16
N ALA A 35 -8.52 -8.36 3.87
CA ALA A 35 -9.86 -8.35 3.30
C ALA A 35 -10.24 -6.95 2.83
N GLU A 36 -10.02 -5.93 3.67
CA GLU A 36 -10.26 -4.53 3.31
C GLU A 36 -9.41 -4.11 2.11
N PHE A 37 -8.15 -4.54 2.05
CA PHE A 37 -7.29 -4.30 0.91
C PHE A 37 -7.87 -4.91 -0.38
N LEU A 38 -8.33 -6.16 -0.36
CA LEU A 38 -8.92 -6.81 -1.53
C LEU A 38 -10.24 -6.14 -1.94
N GLU A 39 -11.10 -5.80 -1.00
CA GLU A 39 -12.34 -5.06 -1.28
C GLU A 39 -12.06 -3.71 -1.93
N ARG A 40 -11.02 -3.02 -1.44
CA ARG A 40 -10.63 -1.72 -1.93
C ARG A 40 -9.92 -1.77 -3.26
N THR A 41 -9.18 -2.82 -3.59
CA THR A 41 -8.30 -2.86 -4.78
C THR A 41 -8.75 -3.82 -5.86
N ASN A 42 -9.69 -4.73 -5.57
CA ASN A 42 -10.05 -5.89 -6.41
C ASN A 42 -8.83 -6.72 -6.83
N PHE A 43 -7.74 -6.70 -6.07
CA PHE A 43 -6.47 -7.28 -6.48
C PHE A 43 -6.57 -8.78 -6.81
N ASP A 44 -7.34 -9.53 -6.03
CA ASP A 44 -7.63 -10.96 -6.22
C ASP A 44 -8.32 -11.27 -7.56
N ARG A 45 -9.06 -10.29 -8.10
CA ARG A 45 -9.74 -10.40 -9.40
C ARG A 45 -8.86 -9.95 -10.55
N LEU A 46 -8.04 -8.91 -10.33
CA LEU A 46 -7.11 -8.38 -11.32
C LEU A 46 -5.95 -9.35 -11.57
N TYR A 47 -5.44 -10.00 -10.51
CA TYR A 47 -4.35 -10.97 -10.57
C TYR A 47 -4.73 -12.27 -9.83
N PRO A 48 -5.58 -13.12 -10.44
CA PRO A 48 -5.98 -14.39 -9.82
C PRO A 48 -4.76 -15.29 -9.55
N GLY A 49 -4.62 -15.73 -8.30
CA GLY A 49 -3.52 -16.59 -7.87
C GLY A 49 -2.29 -15.86 -7.32
N GLU A 50 -2.25 -14.52 -7.43
CA GLU A 50 -1.24 -13.70 -6.78
C GLU A 50 -1.73 -13.21 -5.42
N GLU A 51 -0.85 -13.23 -4.42
CA GLU A 51 -1.15 -12.73 -3.08
C GLU A 51 -0.08 -11.76 -2.60
N ILE A 52 -0.50 -10.64 -2.01
CA ILE A 52 0.38 -9.69 -1.35
C ILE A 52 0.12 -9.80 0.16
N ARG A 53 0.84 -10.69 0.85
CA ARG A 53 0.67 -10.92 2.29
C ARG A 53 1.79 -10.30 3.11
N PHE A 54 1.44 -9.64 4.20
CA PHE A 54 2.38 -9.14 5.21
C PHE A 54 2.54 -10.13 6.36
N SER A 55 3.73 -10.15 6.98
CA SER A 55 3.94 -10.88 8.25
C SER A 55 3.66 -10.01 9.48
N ILE A 56 3.35 -8.73 9.28
CA ILE A 56 3.08 -7.75 10.34
C ILE A 56 1.79 -6.99 9.97
N PRO A 57 0.84 -6.82 10.92
CA PRO A 57 -0.32 -5.97 10.70
C PRO A 57 0.07 -4.49 10.52
N GLY A 58 -0.84 -3.71 9.94
CA GLY A 58 -0.77 -2.26 9.76
C GLY A 58 -0.07 -1.80 8.48
N MET A 59 0.12 -2.68 7.49
CA MET A 59 0.93 -2.37 6.29
C MET A 59 0.10 -2.17 5.01
N TYR A 60 -1.15 -2.62 4.96
CA TYR A 60 -1.99 -2.46 3.76
C TYR A 60 -2.38 -1.00 3.47
N ASP A 61 -2.57 -0.18 4.49
CA ASP A 61 -2.77 1.27 4.33
C ASP A 61 -1.59 1.94 3.60
N LYS A 62 -0.37 1.48 3.87
CA LYS A 62 0.81 2.00 3.18
C LYS A 62 0.86 1.59 1.71
N LEU A 63 0.48 0.35 1.40
CA LEU A 63 0.35 -0.06 0.00
C LEU A 63 -0.67 0.80 -0.72
N TRP A 64 -1.81 1.05 -0.08
CA TRP A 64 -2.81 1.92 -0.64
C TRP A 64 -2.27 3.34 -0.92
N ASP A 65 -1.55 3.93 0.02
CA ASP A 65 -0.88 5.22 -0.20
C ASP A 65 0.09 5.17 -1.38
N HIS A 66 0.87 4.09 -1.54
CA HIS A 66 1.77 3.92 -2.69
C HIS A 66 1.01 3.86 -4.02
N ILE A 67 -0.11 3.12 -4.06
CA ILE A 67 -0.96 3.02 -5.26
C ILE A 67 -1.53 4.41 -5.61
N MET A 68 -2.01 5.16 -4.62
CA MET A 68 -2.58 6.49 -4.86
C MET A 68 -1.55 7.53 -5.29
N VAL A 69 -0.35 7.49 -4.72
CA VAL A 69 0.75 8.36 -5.16
C VAL A 69 1.18 8.02 -6.59
N HIS A 70 1.30 6.73 -6.91
CA HIS A 70 1.60 6.26 -8.28
C HIS A 70 0.54 6.74 -9.28
N LYS A 71 -0.74 6.53 -8.94
CA LYS A 71 -1.88 7.01 -9.73
C LYS A 71 -1.78 8.50 -10.01
N TYR A 72 -1.57 9.30 -8.96
CA TYR A 72 -1.51 10.75 -9.08
C TYR A 72 -0.44 11.21 -10.07
N TYR A 73 0.76 10.62 -10.02
CA TYR A 73 1.83 10.97 -10.96
C TYR A 73 1.51 10.53 -12.39
N LEU A 74 0.98 9.33 -12.58
CA LEU A 74 0.60 8.86 -13.91
C LEU A 74 -0.51 9.70 -14.54
N GLU A 75 -1.52 10.13 -13.77
CA GLU A 75 -2.59 10.98 -14.28
C GLU A 75 -2.06 12.35 -14.75
N ILE A 76 -1.02 12.88 -14.08
CA ILE A 76 -0.32 14.10 -14.52
C ILE A 76 0.45 13.85 -15.82
N GLU A 77 1.25 12.78 -15.87
CA GLU A 77 2.09 12.46 -17.04
C GLU A 77 1.25 12.19 -18.29
N GLN A 78 0.15 11.45 -18.14
CA GLN A 78 -0.73 11.07 -19.24
C GLN A 78 -1.83 12.11 -19.54
N SER A 79 -1.95 13.15 -18.70
CA SER A 79 -3.03 14.14 -18.78
C SER A 79 -4.43 13.51 -18.88
N SER A 80 -4.62 12.37 -18.23
CA SER A 80 -5.85 11.57 -18.26
C SER A 80 -6.14 11.00 -16.87
N ARG A 81 -7.42 10.74 -16.57
CA ARG A 81 -7.80 10.06 -15.33
C ARG A 81 -7.70 8.55 -15.49
N LEU A 82 -7.14 7.90 -14.48
CA LEU A 82 -7.11 6.46 -14.37
C LEU A 82 -8.26 5.99 -13.48
N SER A 83 -8.87 4.87 -13.85
CA SER A 83 -9.69 4.11 -12.92
C SER A 83 -8.82 3.59 -11.76
N GLN A 84 -9.48 3.11 -10.72
CA GLN A 84 -8.78 2.53 -9.59
C GLN A 84 -8.07 1.22 -9.96
N ASP A 85 -8.75 0.36 -10.71
CA ASP A 85 -8.21 -0.93 -11.13
C ASP A 85 -6.99 -0.74 -12.06
N GLU A 86 -7.02 0.22 -12.98
CA GLU A 86 -5.85 0.58 -13.81
C GLU A 86 -4.67 1.08 -12.96
N ALA A 87 -4.94 1.87 -11.92
CA ALA A 87 -3.91 2.35 -11.01
C ALA A 87 -3.28 1.20 -10.19
N VAL A 88 -4.11 0.27 -9.70
CA VAL A 88 -3.66 -0.94 -8.98
C VAL A 88 -2.79 -1.80 -9.89
N ALA A 89 -3.26 -2.10 -11.11
CA ALA A 89 -2.53 -2.90 -12.08
C ALA A 89 -1.20 -2.25 -12.47
N SER A 90 -1.23 -0.96 -12.81
CA SER A 90 -0.01 -0.23 -13.15
C SER A 90 0.97 -0.17 -11.98
N TRP A 91 0.51 0.05 -10.76
CA TRP A 91 1.37 0.04 -9.58
C TRP A 91 2.00 -1.34 -9.36
N TYR A 92 1.21 -2.40 -9.48
CA TYR A 92 1.70 -3.77 -9.28
C TYR A 92 2.80 -4.12 -10.28
N GLU A 93 2.59 -3.82 -11.57
CA GLU A 93 3.52 -4.16 -12.64
C GLU A 93 4.76 -3.27 -12.70
N ASN A 94 4.60 -1.97 -12.46
CA ASN A 94 5.65 -0.98 -12.70
C ASN A 94 6.38 -0.54 -11.42
N VAL A 95 5.85 -0.87 -10.24
CA VAL A 95 6.43 -0.45 -8.96
C VAL A 95 6.66 -1.64 -8.02
N TYR A 96 5.63 -2.46 -7.78
CA TYR A 96 5.75 -3.57 -6.82
C TYR A 96 6.62 -4.72 -7.37
N LEU A 97 6.24 -5.30 -8.50
CA LEU A 97 6.93 -6.43 -9.11
C LEU A 97 8.42 -6.14 -9.41
N PRO A 98 8.83 -4.97 -9.94
CA PRO A 98 10.24 -4.71 -10.17
C PRO A 98 11.08 -4.74 -8.89
N VAL A 99 10.55 -4.24 -7.77
CA VAL A 99 11.24 -4.31 -6.47
C VAL A 99 11.26 -5.74 -5.95
N VAL A 100 10.15 -6.47 -6.06
CA VAL A 100 10.04 -7.87 -5.65
C VAL A 100 10.97 -8.77 -6.45
N ASN A 101 11.12 -8.54 -7.75
CA ASN A 101 12.05 -9.28 -8.60
C ASN A 101 13.49 -9.08 -8.13
N VAL A 102 13.89 -7.84 -7.78
CA VAL A 102 15.20 -7.58 -7.19
C VAL A 102 15.39 -8.32 -5.85
N ILE A 103 14.34 -8.39 -5.01
CA ILE A 103 14.36 -9.17 -3.75
C ILE A 103 14.60 -10.66 -4.05
N ARG A 104 13.91 -11.21 -5.04
CA ARG A 104 14.00 -12.62 -5.46
C ARG A 104 15.36 -12.95 -6.07
N GLU A 105 15.79 -12.17 -7.06
CA GLU A 105 17.04 -12.35 -7.82
C GLU A 105 18.26 -12.34 -6.90
N HIS A 106 18.29 -11.43 -5.93
CA HIS A 106 19.38 -11.32 -4.96
C HIS A 106 19.15 -12.12 -3.68
N GLN A 107 18.06 -12.90 -3.60
CA GLN A 107 17.73 -13.74 -2.45
C GLN A 107 17.74 -12.96 -1.13
N ILE A 108 17.32 -11.69 -1.17
CA ILE A 108 17.41 -10.77 -0.02
C ILE A 108 16.65 -11.35 1.17
N LEU A 109 15.52 -12.02 0.93
CA LEU A 109 14.68 -12.62 1.96
C LEU A 109 15.42 -13.62 2.88
N ARG A 110 16.52 -14.25 2.41
CA ARG A 110 17.35 -15.17 3.23
C ARG A 110 17.90 -14.50 4.48
N ALA A 111 18.10 -13.19 4.42
CA ALA A 111 18.61 -12.40 5.54
C ALA A 111 17.51 -11.93 6.52
N PHE A 112 16.23 -12.20 6.21
CA PHE A 112 15.06 -11.71 6.94
C PHE A 112 14.12 -12.88 7.26
N PRO A 113 14.48 -13.75 8.21
CA PRO A 113 13.63 -14.89 8.58
C PRO A 113 12.26 -14.41 9.08
N ASN A 114 11.21 -15.15 8.72
CA ASN A 114 9.81 -14.87 9.04
C ASN A 114 9.26 -13.57 8.44
N ARG A 115 9.86 -13.08 7.36
CA ARG A 115 9.36 -11.93 6.59
C ARG A 115 8.92 -12.33 5.19
N THR A 116 8.06 -11.52 4.61
CA THR A 116 7.56 -11.67 3.25
C THR A 116 8.21 -10.65 2.31
N GLU A 117 8.02 -10.87 1.01
CA GLU A 117 8.44 -9.91 -0.02
C GLU A 117 7.70 -8.59 0.12
N ALA A 118 6.44 -8.61 0.53
CA ALA A 118 5.64 -7.40 0.78
C ALA A 118 6.21 -6.57 1.94
N ASP A 119 6.62 -7.22 3.04
CA ASP A 119 7.28 -6.53 4.16
C ASP A 119 8.53 -5.79 3.67
N LEU A 120 9.38 -6.50 2.91
CA LEU A 120 10.62 -5.95 2.37
C LEU A 120 10.36 -4.83 1.36
N TYR A 121 9.35 -4.98 0.50
CA TYR A 121 8.96 -3.94 -0.46
C TYR A 121 8.69 -2.61 0.25
N VAL A 122 7.84 -2.61 1.29
CA VAL A 122 7.51 -1.38 2.03
C VAL A 122 8.77 -0.79 2.67
N TRP A 123 9.62 -1.62 3.29
CA TRP A 123 10.84 -1.13 3.93
C TRP A 123 11.88 -0.58 2.96
N ILE A 124 12.02 -1.20 1.78
CA ILE A 124 12.91 -0.73 0.72
C ILE A 124 12.40 0.59 0.14
N MET A 125 11.09 0.74 -0.06
CA MET A 125 10.49 1.99 -0.54
C MET A 125 10.67 3.12 0.48
N ASP A 126 10.43 2.86 1.77
CA ASP A 126 10.73 3.80 2.85
C ASP A 126 12.24 4.15 2.84
N HIS A 127 13.12 3.15 2.69
CA HIS A 127 14.58 3.37 2.65
C HIS A 127 15.01 4.23 1.45
N ARG A 128 14.46 3.96 0.26
CA ARG A 128 14.69 4.72 -0.98
C ARG A 128 14.35 6.19 -0.79
N TYR A 129 13.20 6.49 -0.18
CA TYR A 129 12.80 7.86 0.12
C TYR A 129 13.81 8.58 1.03
N PHE A 130 14.32 7.91 2.06
CA PHE A 130 15.36 8.50 2.93
C PHE A 130 16.71 8.66 2.22
N LEU A 131 17.10 7.71 1.38
CA LEU A 131 18.33 7.83 0.58
C LEU A 131 18.23 8.98 -0.41
N ALA A 132 17.09 9.12 -1.08
CA ALA A 132 16.85 10.19 -2.05
C ALA A 132 16.95 11.57 -1.40
N GLN A 133 16.36 11.75 -0.21
CA GLN A 133 16.48 13.00 0.55
C GLN A 133 17.94 13.35 0.93
N ARG A 134 18.75 12.35 1.27
CA ARG A 134 20.16 12.58 1.65
C ARG A 134 21.07 12.82 0.45
N ALA A 135 20.83 12.11 -0.65
CA ALA A 135 21.65 12.18 -1.86
C ALA A 135 21.21 13.31 -2.81
N GLY A 136 20.03 13.91 -2.60
CA GLY A 136 19.43 14.91 -3.48
C GLY A 136 18.95 14.35 -4.82
N ARG A 137 18.93 13.03 -4.99
CA ARG A 137 18.50 12.32 -6.21
C ARG A 137 17.96 10.94 -5.86
N ASP A 138 16.97 10.49 -6.63
CA ASP A 138 16.48 9.12 -6.52
C ASP A 138 17.53 8.13 -7.06
N LEU A 139 17.77 7.05 -6.31
CA LEU A 139 18.74 6.02 -6.65
C LEU A 139 18.10 4.83 -7.39
N GLY A 140 16.78 4.83 -7.53
CA GLY A 140 16.02 3.75 -8.15
C GLY A 140 15.82 2.54 -7.23
N PRO A 141 14.89 1.64 -7.59
CA PRO A 141 14.48 0.50 -6.76
C PRO A 141 15.61 -0.51 -6.53
N GLU A 142 16.38 -0.84 -7.57
CA GLU A 142 17.44 -1.85 -7.49
C GLU A 142 18.58 -1.45 -6.53
N ARG A 143 19.06 -0.21 -6.62
CA ARG A 143 20.10 0.29 -5.71
C ARG A 143 19.58 0.41 -4.28
N ALA A 144 18.35 0.88 -4.09
CA ALA A 144 17.76 0.97 -2.76
C ALA A 144 17.60 -0.42 -2.11
N ALA A 145 17.17 -1.43 -2.87
CA ALA A 145 17.04 -2.79 -2.39
C ALA A 145 18.41 -3.39 -2.00
N ARG A 146 19.44 -3.22 -2.82
CA ARG A 146 20.80 -3.70 -2.51
C ARG A 146 21.43 -2.98 -1.32
N ASP A 147 21.31 -1.65 -1.22
CA ASP A 147 21.80 -0.89 -0.04
C ASP A 147 21.07 -1.35 1.22
N PHE A 148 19.75 -1.53 1.13
CA PHE A 148 18.96 -2.05 2.24
C PHE A 148 19.44 -3.45 2.68
N ALA A 149 19.60 -4.39 1.74
CA ALA A 149 20.08 -5.72 2.05
C ALA A 149 21.48 -5.71 2.69
N ALA A 150 22.42 -4.95 2.12
CA ALA A 150 23.79 -4.86 2.63
C ALA A 150 23.86 -4.28 4.05
N ARG A 151 22.99 -3.31 4.37
CA ARG A 151 22.98 -2.66 5.69
C ARG A 151 22.21 -3.42 6.76
N PHE A 152 21.14 -4.12 6.37
CA PHE A 152 20.16 -4.64 7.31
C PHE A 152 20.03 -6.16 7.30
N GLY A 153 20.72 -6.86 6.38
CA GLY A 153 20.65 -8.31 6.17
C GLY A 153 21.30 -9.19 7.24
N GLY A 154 21.28 -8.79 8.51
CA GLY A 154 21.98 -9.48 9.61
C GLY A 154 21.21 -9.53 10.93
N GLY A 155 19.88 -9.44 10.92
CA GLY A 155 19.05 -9.65 12.12
C GLY A 155 18.77 -8.41 12.99
N SER A 156 19.23 -7.22 12.60
CA SER A 156 19.00 -5.96 13.36
C SER A 156 17.63 -5.28 13.09
N VAL A 157 16.75 -5.93 12.33
CA VAL A 157 15.46 -5.36 11.85
C VAL A 157 14.50 -5.04 13.00
N ARG A 158 14.55 -5.82 14.09
CA ARG A 158 13.71 -5.64 15.30
C ARG A 158 13.92 -4.29 15.97
N VAL A 159 15.13 -3.74 15.94
CA VAL A 159 15.46 -2.41 16.52
C VAL A 159 14.94 -1.28 15.62
N MET A 160 14.85 -1.52 14.31
CA MET A 160 14.43 -0.51 13.34
C MET A 160 12.91 -0.37 13.21
N LEU A 161 12.13 -1.45 13.35
CA LEU A 161 10.66 -1.38 13.42
C LEU A 161 10.18 -0.40 14.52
N ARG A 162 10.92 -0.30 15.65
CA ARG A 162 10.67 0.68 16.71
C ARG A 162 10.96 2.15 16.32
N ARG A 163 11.77 2.39 15.29
CA ARG A 163 12.15 3.72 14.79
C ARG A 163 11.30 4.17 13.60
N ILE A 164 10.89 3.24 12.73
CA ILE A 164 10.05 3.53 11.54
C ILE A 164 8.63 3.94 11.97
N GLY A 165 8.05 3.29 12.98
CA GLY A 165 6.69 3.59 13.47
C GLY A 165 6.49 5.00 14.05
N ARG A 166 7.56 5.74 14.39
CA ARG A 166 7.45 7.04 15.08
C ARG A 166 7.38 8.27 14.18
N ARG A 167 7.51 8.15 12.84
CA ARG A 167 7.64 9.34 11.96
C ARG A 167 6.64 9.48 10.81
N LEU A 168 5.64 8.61 10.70
CA LEU A 168 4.69 8.62 9.58
C LEU A 168 3.37 9.39 9.81
N ARG A 169 3.18 10.05 10.97
CA ARG A 169 2.01 10.94 11.19
C ARG A 169 1.99 12.21 10.32
N ARG A 170 2.96 12.42 9.41
CA ARG A 170 3.10 13.67 8.64
C ARG A 170 2.62 13.62 7.18
N ILE A 171 2.19 12.47 6.66
CA ILE A 171 1.51 12.40 5.35
C ILE A 171 -0.02 12.59 5.51
N ARG A 172 -0.49 13.01 6.69
CA ARG A 172 -1.89 13.40 6.93
C ARG A 172 -2.19 14.83 6.47
N ARG A 173 -1.78 15.21 5.26
CA ARG A 173 -2.36 16.38 4.58
C ARG A 173 -3.31 15.85 3.50
N PRO A 174 -4.63 15.86 3.72
CA PRO A 174 -5.56 15.59 2.64
C PRO A 174 -5.29 16.62 1.55
N ILE A 175 -5.08 16.16 0.32
CA ILE A 175 -5.10 16.99 -0.88
C ILE A 175 -6.53 17.52 -0.98
N GLN A 176 -6.81 18.65 -0.33
CA GLN A 176 -8.08 19.34 -0.46
C GLN A 176 -8.17 19.86 -1.90
N HIS A 177 -8.97 19.19 -2.72
CA HIS A 177 -9.36 19.70 -4.02
C HIS A 177 -10.07 21.04 -3.83
N ARG A 178 -9.42 22.11 -4.28
CA ARG A 178 -10.05 23.41 -4.49
C ARG A 178 -11.13 23.22 -5.55
N ARG A 179 -12.38 23.09 -5.11
CA ARG A 179 -13.59 23.11 -5.95
C ARG A 179 -13.55 24.42 -6.75
N ARG A 180 -13.20 24.37 -8.04
CA ARG A 180 -13.56 25.45 -8.96
C ARG A 180 -15.08 25.43 -9.08
N GLU A 181 -15.72 26.45 -8.54
CA GLU A 181 -17.12 26.74 -8.78
C GLU A 181 -17.35 26.84 -10.28
N LYS A 182 -18.27 26.02 -10.78
CA LYS A 182 -18.95 26.27 -12.05
C LYS A 182 -19.96 27.37 -11.77
N SER A 183 -19.70 28.58 -12.22
CA SER A 183 -20.75 29.58 -12.48
C SER A 183 -21.03 29.52 -13.97
N ALA A 184 -22.19 28.98 -14.31
CA ALA A 184 -22.72 28.94 -15.64
C ALA A 184 -22.82 30.35 -16.23
N THR A 185 -22.25 30.55 -17.42
CA THR A 185 -22.70 31.62 -18.31
C THR A 185 -23.42 30.92 -19.45
N ASN A 186 -24.74 30.95 -19.39
CA ASN A 186 -25.58 30.55 -20.51
C ASN A 186 -26.85 31.41 -20.44
N GLU A 187 -26.92 32.41 -21.30
CA GLU A 187 -28.16 32.96 -21.86
C GLU A 187 -27.85 33.58 -23.24
N PRO A 188 -28.81 33.57 -24.19
CA PRO A 188 -28.56 33.34 -25.62
C PRO A 188 -28.69 34.63 -26.47
N PRO A 189 -28.54 34.58 -27.82
CA PRO A 189 -28.30 35.77 -28.64
C PRO A 189 -29.61 36.49 -29.01
N GLY A 190 -29.60 37.83 -28.96
CA GLY A 190 -30.71 38.70 -29.33
C GLY A 190 -30.24 39.86 -30.22
N LEU A 191 -30.84 39.93 -31.40
CA LEU A 191 -30.60 40.86 -32.50
C LEU A 191 -30.82 42.34 -32.15
N GLY A 192 -30.08 43.23 -32.82
CA GLY A 192 -30.73 44.25 -33.65
C GLY A 192 -30.57 45.73 -33.30
N VAL A 193 -29.90 46.44 -34.22
CA VAL A 193 -30.28 47.72 -34.85
C VAL A 193 -30.44 48.99 -33.97
N LEU A 194 -29.43 49.86 -33.99
CA LEU A 194 -29.36 51.18 -34.67
C LEU A 194 -28.16 51.98 -34.14
#